data_AF-A6WGJ6-F1
#
_entry.id   AF-A6WGJ6-F1
#
_cell.length_a   1.000
_cell.length_b   1.000
_cell.length_c   1.000
_cell.angle_alpha   90.00
_cell.angle_beta   90.00
_cell.angle_gamma   90.00
#
_symmetry.space_group_name_H-M   'P 1'
#
loop_
_entity.id
_entity.type
_entity.pdbx_description
1 polymer ?
#
loop_
_entity_poly.entity_id
_entity_poly.type
_entity_poly.pdbx_seq_one_letter_code
_entity_poly.pdbx_strand_id
1 'polypeptide(L)'
;MRDRRTAWIAFRAWRNLPVSVLALLWARAHHADITLGPDLFFECSGMPRGSYGRGGTTVGNVWLHGGLGGERRRRHELRHADQYALLGTVPFLALYGLNALVTANRPHRNVFERWAGLEDGGYRPPARPADPPR
;
A
#
# COMPACT_ATOMS: atom_id res chain seq x y z
N MET A 1 10.69 -16.89 17.22
CA MET A 1 9.99 -16.33 16.03
C MET A 1 9.26 -15.02 16.34
N ARG A 2 8.63 -14.86 17.52
CA ARG A 2 7.93 -13.63 17.95
C ARG A 2 8.82 -12.38 17.92
N ASP A 3 10.06 -12.51 18.40
CA ASP A 3 10.99 -11.37 18.51
C ASP A 3 11.41 -10.81 17.15
N ARG A 4 11.62 -11.67 16.14
CA ARG A 4 11.97 -11.23 14.78
C ARG A 4 10.83 -10.46 14.12
N ARG A 5 9.59 -10.89 14.34
CA ARG A 5 8.39 -10.20 13.82
C ARG A 5 8.22 -8.84 14.51
N THR A 6 8.38 -8.79 15.82
CA THR A 6 8.30 -7.52 16.57
C THR A 6 9.40 -6.56 16.17
N ALA A 7 10.65 -7.04 16.01
CA ALA A 7 11.76 -6.23 15.53
C ALA A 7 11.50 -5.67 14.13
N TRP A 8 10.93 -6.47 13.22
CA TRP A 8 10.53 -6.01 11.89
C TRP A 8 9.46 -4.91 11.94
N ILE A 9 8.41 -5.12 12.73
CA ILE A 9 7.33 -4.14 12.92
C ILE A 9 7.90 -2.81 13.42
N ALA A 10 8.76 -2.86 14.44
CA ALA A 10 9.40 -1.68 15.01
C ALA A 10 10.31 -0.97 14.00
N PHE A 11 11.15 -1.73 13.28
CA PHE A 11 12.04 -1.19 12.25
C PHE A 11 11.26 -0.47 11.14
N ARG A 12 10.24 -1.13 10.59
CA ARG A 12 9.38 -0.57 9.54
C ARG A 12 8.70 0.71 10.00
N ALA A 13 8.09 0.69 11.20
CA ALA A 13 7.44 1.85 11.77
C ALA A 13 8.42 3.01 12.01
N TRP A 14 9.60 2.73 12.56
CA TRP A 14 10.63 3.75 12.79
C TRP A 14 11.11 4.37 11.47
N ARG A 15 11.44 3.54 10.48
CA ARG A 15 11.94 4.00 9.18
C ARG A 15 10.92 4.86 8.43
N ASN A 16 9.65 4.49 8.53
CA ASN A 16 8.55 5.18 7.86
C ASN A 16 7.97 6.34 8.68
N LEU A 17 8.40 6.54 9.93
CA LEU A 17 7.80 7.51 10.85
C LEU A 17 7.66 8.92 10.25
N PRO A 18 8.70 9.53 9.63
CA PRO A 18 8.60 10.90 9.16
C PRO A 18 7.49 11.10 8.11
N VAL A 19 7.42 10.22 7.12
CA VAL A 19 6.40 10.32 6.06
C VAL A 19 5.01 9.89 6.55
N SER A 20 4.95 8.97 7.51
CA SER A 20 3.69 8.52 8.12
C SER A 20 3.04 9.64 8.94
N VAL A 21 3.83 10.46 9.63
CA VAL A 21 3.30 11.65 10.34
C VAL A 21 2.63 12.60 9.36
N LEU A 22 3.26 12.90 8.22
CA LEU A 22 2.67 13.77 7.20
C LEU A 22 1.37 13.20 6.63
N ALA A 23 1.33 11.89 6.36
CA ALA A 23 0.13 11.21 5.89
C ALA A 23 -1.00 11.22 6.93
N LEU A 24 -0.69 11.06 8.22
CA LEU A 24 -1.68 11.16 9.30
C LEU A 24 -2.21 12.59 9.48
N LEU A 25 -1.34 13.60 9.37
CA LEU A 25 -1.77 15.00 9.39
C LEU A 25 -2.72 15.30 8.23
N TRP A 26 -2.41 14.78 7.05
CA TRP A 26 -3.28 14.88 5.87
C TRP A 26 -4.62 14.17 6.08
N ALA A 27 -4.62 12.93 6.58
CA ALA A 27 -5.84 12.18 6.90
C ALA A 27 -6.71 12.93 7.91
N ARG A 28 -6.09 13.50 8.94
CA ARG A 28 -6.78 14.25 9.98
C ARG A 28 -7.35 15.58 9.49
N ALA A 29 -6.65 16.29 8.60
CA ALA A 29 -7.18 17.48 7.92
C ALA A 29 -8.41 17.17 7.06
N HIS A 30 -8.55 15.91 6.61
CA HIS A 30 -9.69 15.42 5.86
C HIS A 30 -10.74 14.68 6.70
N HIS A 31 -10.66 14.74 8.04
CA HIS A 31 -11.61 14.09 8.95
C HIS A 31 -11.76 12.58 8.73
N ALA A 32 -10.69 11.90 8.31
CA ALA A 32 -10.69 10.46 8.13
C ALA A 32 -10.93 9.71 9.45
N ASP A 33 -11.55 8.53 9.35
CA ASP A 33 -11.60 7.57 10.44
C ASP A 33 -10.26 6.83 10.51
N ILE A 34 -9.53 7.00 11.61
CA ILE A 34 -8.16 6.49 11.76
C ILE A 34 -8.15 5.30 12.72
N THR A 35 -7.74 4.13 12.22
CA THR A 35 -7.57 2.91 13.01
C THR A 35 -6.11 2.47 12.99
N LEU A 36 -5.54 2.17 14.16
CA LEU A 36 -4.19 1.62 14.29
C LEU A 36 -4.24 0.11 14.51
N GLY A 37 -3.55 -0.64 13.66
CA GLY A 37 -3.38 -2.08 13.82
C GLY A 37 -2.22 -2.45 14.76
N PRO A 38 -2.19 -3.71 15.26
CA PRO A 38 -1.12 -4.22 16.13
C PRO A 38 0.24 -4.34 15.44
N ASP A 39 0.27 -4.22 14.11
CA ASP A 39 1.47 -4.16 13.29
C ASP A 39 2.02 -2.74 13.16
N LEU A 40 1.44 -1.73 13.84
CA LEU A 40 1.79 -0.31 13.69
C LEU A 40 1.51 0.24 12.29
N PHE A 41 0.46 -0.28 11.63
CA PHE A 41 -0.05 0.21 10.36
C PHE A 41 -1.40 0.89 10.56
N PHE A 42 -1.55 2.10 10.01
CA PHE A 42 -2.77 2.89 10.11
C PHE A 42 -3.66 2.68 8.88
N GLU A 43 -4.93 2.44 9.12
CA GLU A 43 -5.99 2.51 8.12
C GLU A 43 -6.76 3.81 8.32
N CYS A 44 -6.80 4.65 7.29
CA CYS A 44 -7.50 5.93 7.29
C CYS A 44 -8.59 5.88 6.22
N SER A 45 -9.82 5.60 6.66
CA SER A 45 -10.98 5.47 5.79
C SER A 45 -11.81 6.76 5.74
N GLY A 46 -12.75 6.84 4.79
CA GLY A 46 -13.64 7.99 4.66
C GLY A 46 -12.99 9.20 3.97
N MET A 47 -11.81 9.04 3.38
CA MET A 47 -11.12 10.12 2.68
C MET A 47 -11.96 10.63 1.48
N PRO A 48 -12.06 11.96 1.26
CA PRO A 48 -12.75 12.52 0.09
C PRO A 48 -11.99 12.19 -1.21
N ARG A 49 -12.71 12.05 -2.33
CA ARG A 49 -12.09 11.80 -3.64
C ARG A 49 -11.07 12.89 -3.98
N GLY A 50 -9.93 12.51 -4.55
CA GLY A 50 -8.84 13.41 -4.92
C GLY A 50 -7.81 13.66 -3.80
N SER A 51 -8.11 13.28 -2.55
CA SER A 51 -7.14 13.34 -1.44
C SER A 51 -6.22 12.10 -1.35
N TYR A 52 -6.40 11.14 -2.26
CA TYR A 52 -5.60 9.92 -2.43
C TYR A 52 -5.61 9.51 -3.92
N GLY A 53 -4.66 8.66 -4.33
CA GLY A 53 -4.60 8.11 -5.68
C GLY A 53 -5.42 6.84 -5.86
N ARG A 54 -5.93 6.59 -7.08
CA ARG A 54 -6.43 5.29 -7.60
C ARG A 54 -7.23 4.39 -6.62
N GLY A 55 -8.21 4.95 -5.90
CA GLY A 55 -9.09 4.18 -5.00
C GLY A 55 -8.55 4.01 -3.57
N GLY A 56 -7.23 4.02 -3.39
CA GLY A 56 -6.52 4.04 -2.12
C GLY A 56 -5.01 4.20 -2.35
N THR A 57 -4.28 4.71 -1.35
CA THR A 57 -2.83 4.90 -1.47
C THR A 57 -2.15 4.68 -0.13
N THR A 58 -1.07 3.90 -0.12
CA THR A 58 -0.18 3.77 1.04
C THR A 58 0.95 4.80 0.99
N VAL A 59 1.14 5.49 2.11
CA VAL A 59 2.23 6.45 2.33
C VAL A 59 2.91 6.10 3.65
N GLY A 60 4.11 5.51 3.59
CA GLY A 60 4.78 4.98 4.77
C GLY A 60 3.96 3.87 5.42
N ASN A 61 3.57 4.06 6.69
CA ASN A 61 2.73 3.13 7.44
C ASN A 61 1.24 3.50 7.44
N VAL A 62 0.77 4.32 6.50
CA VAL A 62 -0.59 4.84 6.48
C VAL A 62 -1.26 4.50 5.16
N TRP A 63 -2.40 3.81 5.21
CA TRP A 63 -3.25 3.57 4.06
C TRP A 63 -4.43 4.53 4.04
N LEU A 64 -4.49 5.37 3.01
CA LEU A 64 -5.53 6.38 2.81
C LEU A 64 -6.52 5.87 1.77
N HIS A 65 -7.81 5.78 2.09
CA HIS A 65 -8.83 5.40 1.10
C HIS A 65 -10.22 5.98 1.40
N GLY A 66 -11.04 6.14 0.36
CA GLY A 66 -12.43 6.64 0.51
C GLY A 66 -13.46 5.59 0.91
N GLY A 67 -13.11 4.30 0.83
CA GLY A 67 -14.02 3.20 1.19
C GLY A 67 -13.58 1.81 0.75
N LEU A 68 -12.36 1.67 0.22
CA LEU A 68 -11.76 0.36 -0.03
C LEU A 68 -11.32 -0.25 1.29
N GLY A 69 -12.14 -1.12 1.87
CA GLY A 69 -11.76 -1.87 3.07
C GLY A 69 -11.37 -3.32 2.80
N GLY A 70 -11.08 -4.02 3.89
CA GLY A 70 -10.99 -5.48 3.96
C GLY A 70 -9.58 -6.02 4.13
N GLU A 71 -9.49 -7.12 4.87
CA GLU A 71 -8.22 -7.70 5.32
C GLU A 71 -7.25 -8.04 4.17
N ARG A 72 -7.77 -8.47 3.01
CA ARG A 72 -6.92 -8.76 1.84
C ARG A 72 -6.20 -7.52 1.33
N ARG A 73 -6.93 -6.41 1.15
CA ARG A 73 -6.33 -5.14 0.71
C ARG A 73 -5.39 -4.58 1.76
N ARG A 74 -5.78 -4.64 3.04
CA ARG A 74 -4.90 -4.26 4.14
C ARG A 74 -3.55 -4.98 4.08
N ARG A 75 -3.51 -6.29 3.77
CA ARG A 75 -2.25 -7.02 3.58
C ARG A 75 -1.44 -6.53 2.37
N HIS A 76 -2.10 -6.23 1.25
CA HIS A 76 -1.44 -5.65 0.08
C HIS A 76 -0.76 -4.32 0.42
N GLU A 77 -1.49 -3.44 1.09
CA GLU A 77 -1.03 -2.10 1.48
C GLU A 77 0.06 -2.16 2.55
N LEU A 78 -0.02 -3.12 3.48
CA LEU A 78 1.04 -3.39 4.44
C LEU A 78 2.36 -3.77 3.74
N ARG A 79 2.29 -4.54 2.65
CA ARG A 79 3.50 -4.85 1.86
C ARG A 79 4.08 -3.61 1.23
N HIS A 80 3.28 -2.65 0.75
CA HIS A 80 3.80 -1.34 0.30
C HIS A 80 4.56 -0.59 1.41
N ALA A 81 4.07 -0.66 2.65
CA ALA A 81 4.79 -0.09 3.79
C ALA A 81 6.13 -0.78 4.05
N ASP A 82 6.24 -2.09 3.82
CA ASP A 82 7.53 -2.80 3.85
C ASP A 82 8.47 -2.26 2.76
N GLN A 83 7.97 -1.97 1.56
CA GLN A 83 8.78 -1.40 0.45
C GLN A 83 9.33 -0.03 0.82
N TYR A 84 8.51 0.84 1.43
CA TYR A 84 8.95 2.12 1.98
C TYR A 84 10.10 1.95 2.98
N ALA A 85 10.00 0.98 3.89
CA ALA A 85 11.03 0.77 4.91
C ALA A 85 12.32 0.19 4.31
N LEU A 86 12.19 -0.74 3.37
CA LEU A 86 13.33 -1.42 2.73
C LEU A 86 14.11 -0.49 1.79
N LEU A 87 13.40 0.34 1.01
CA LEU A 87 14.02 1.18 -0.02
C LEU A 87 14.20 2.63 0.42
N GLY A 88 13.53 3.04 1.50
CA GLY A 88 13.43 4.44 1.93
C GLY A 88 12.42 5.23 1.10
N THR A 89 11.84 6.27 1.71
CA THR A 89 10.75 7.07 1.12
C THR A 89 11.07 7.63 -0.27
N VAL A 90 12.17 8.37 -0.41
CA VAL A 90 12.51 9.06 -1.67
C VAL A 90 12.87 8.06 -2.77
N PRO A 91 13.78 7.08 -2.55
CA PRO A 91 14.08 6.09 -3.58
C PRO A 91 12.87 5.26 -3.96
N PHE A 92 12.04 4.84 -3.00
CA PHE A 92 10.84 4.07 -3.31
C PHE A 92 9.87 4.83 -4.21
N LEU A 93 9.54 6.08 -3.87
CA LEU A 93 8.64 6.90 -4.68
C LEU A 93 9.17 7.09 -6.11
N ALA A 94 10.46 7.36 -6.26
CA ALA A 94 11.10 7.53 -7.56
C ALA A 94 11.05 6.23 -8.39
N LEU A 95 11.44 5.10 -7.79
CA LEU A 95 11.45 3.80 -8.46
C LEU A 95 10.04 3.31 -8.81
N TYR A 96 9.08 3.47 -7.89
CA TYR A 96 7.68 3.13 -8.12
C TYR A 96 7.11 3.99 -9.26
N GLY A 97 7.32 5.30 -9.22
CA GLY A 97 6.87 6.23 -10.26
C GLY A 97 7.45 5.91 -11.63
N LEU A 98 8.76 5.65 -11.71
CA LEU A 98 9.42 5.24 -12.95
C LEU A 98 8.86 3.91 -13.47
N ASN A 99 8.68 2.92 -12.60
CA ASN A 99 8.13 1.62 -13.00
C ASN A 99 6.68 1.74 -13.45
N ALA A 100 5.87 2.56 -12.77
CA ALA A 100 4.51 2.88 -13.18
C ALA A 100 4.48 3.55 -14.56
N LEU A 101 5.39 4.49 -14.85
CA LEU A 101 5.50 5.11 -16.16
C LEU A 101 5.85 4.09 -17.26
N VAL A 102 6.92 3.31 -17.07
CA VAL A 102 7.40 2.30 -18.03
C VAL A 102 6.34 1.21 -18.29
N THR A 103 5.51 0.90 -17.29
CA THR A 103 4.45 -0.10 -17.41
C THR A 103 3.11 0.46 -17.89
N ALA A 104 3.06 1.75 -18.23
CA ALA A 104 1.82 2.48 -18.55
C ALA A 104 0.74 2.30 -17.48
N ASN A 105 1.17 2.36 -16.22
CA ASN A 105 0.35 2.26 -15.02
C ASN A 105 -0.45 0.96 -14.89
N ARG A 106 -0.01 -0.12 -15.55
CA ARG A 106 -0.64 -1.45 -15.52
C ARG A 106 -0.12 -2.26 -14.32
N PRO A 107 -0.94 -2.53 -13.29
CA PRO A 107 -0.47 -3.17 -12.04
C PRO A 107 0.17 -4.54 -12.26
N HIS A 108 -0.38 -5.36 -13.17
CA HIS A 108 0.16 -6.68 -13.47
C HIS A 108 1.58 -6.68 -14.08
N ARG A 109 2.05 -5.52 -14.56
CA ARG A 109 3.42 -5.35 -15.09
C ARG A 109 4.34 -4.64 -14.09
N ASN A 110 3.78 -3.97 -13.08
CA ASN A 110 4.55 -3.23 -12.10
C ASN A 110 5.15 -4.20 -11.06
N VAL A 111 6.47 -4.12 -10.85
CA VAL A 111 7.17 -5.04 -9.94
C VAL A 111 6.75 -4.85 -8.49
N PHE A 112 6.49 -3.61 -8.07
CA PHE A 112 6.08 -3.27 -6.71
C PHE A 112 4.66 -3.73 -6.42
N GLU A 113 3.76 -3.60 -7.40
CA GLU A 113 2.38 -4.12 -7.33
C GLU A 113 2.34 -5.65 -7.27
N ARG A 114 3.18 -6.32 -8.06
CA ARG A 114 3.32 -7.78 -8.00
C ARG A 114 3.87 -8.24 -6.67
N TRP A 115 4.88 -7.54 -6.15
CA TRP A 115 5.43 -7.84 -4.82
C TRP A 115 4.40 -7.59 -3.70
N ALA A 116 3.58 -6.56 -3.82
CA ALA A 116 2.48 -6.29 -2.88
C ALA A 116 1.34 -7.33 -2.98
N GLY A 117 1.32 -8.15 -4.02
CA GLY A 117 0.34 -9.23 -4.20
C GLY A 117 -0.92 -8.71 -4.88
N LEU A 118 -1.04 -9.00 -6.18
CA LEU A 118 -2.11 -8.49 -7.03
C LEU A 118 -3.52 -8.89 -6.57
N GLU A 119 -3.70 -10.16 -6.19
CA GLU A 119 -5.00 -10.69 -5.77
C GLU A 119 -5.50 -10.03 -4.49
N ASP A 120 -4.60 -9.81 -3.53
CA ASP A 120 -4.88 -9.12 -2.29
C ASP A 120 -5.27 -7.65 -2.55
N GLY A 121 -4.65 -7.00 -3.55
CA GLY A 121 -5.02 -5.65 -4.03
C GLY A 121 -6.33 -5.60 -4.83
N GLY A 122 -6.92 -6.75 -5.16
CA GLY A 122 -8.15 -6.86 -5.94
C GLY A 122 -7.93 -6.87 -7.45
N TYR A 123 -6.69 -7.00 -7.92
CA TYR A 123 -6.38 -7.20 -9.33
C TYR A 123 -6.55 -8.68 -9.67
N ARG A 124 -7.54 -8.97 -10.53
CA ARG A 124 -7.72 -10.31 -11.09
C ARG A 124 -6.74 -10.49 -12.26
N PRO A 125 -6.12 -11.68 -12.42
CA PRO A 125 -5.44 -12.02 -13.66
C PRO A 125 -6.41 -11.86 -14.84
N PRO A 126 -5.94 -11.46 -16.04
CA PRO A 126 -6.76 -11.59 -17.23
C PRO A 126 -7.27 -13.03 -17.32
N ALA A 127 -8.55 -13.21 -17.68
CA ALA A 127 -9.11 -14.54 -17.89
C ALA A 127 -8.18 -15.31 -18.84
N ARG A 128 -7.76 -16.52 -18.44
CA ARG A 128 -7.02 -17.40 -19.35
C ARG A 128 -7.95 -17.64 -20.56
N PRO A 129 -7.47 -17.49 -21.81
CA PRO A 129 -8.28 -17.84 -22.97
C PRO A 129 -8.79 -19.27 -22.77
N ALA A 130 -10.08 -19.48 -23.05
CA ALA A 130 -10.68 -20.80 -22.96
C ALA A 130 -9.86 -21.77 -23.80
N ASP A 131 -9.55 -22.94 -23.25
CA ASP A 131 -8.96 -24.02 -24.03
C ASP A 131 -9.88 -24.28 -25.24
N PRO A 132 -9.35 -24.38 -26.46
CA PRO A 132 -10.17 -24.79 -27.60
C PRO A 132 -10.80 -26.16 -27.31
N PRO A 133 -12.04 -26.41 -27.74
CA PRO A 133 -12.67 -27.72 -27.57
C PRO A 133 -11.78 -28.79 -28.21
N ARG A 134 -11.58 -29.90 -27.47
CA ARG A 134 -10.83 -31.08 -27.93
C ARG A 134 -11.49 -31.76 -29.12
#